data_AF-I0YWN2-F1
#
_entry.id   AF-I0YWN2-F1
#
_cell.length_a   1.000
_cell.length_b   1.000
_cell.length_c   1.000
_cell.angle_alpha   90.00
_cell.angle_beta   90.00
_cell.angle_gamma   90.00
#
_symmetry.space_group_name_H-M   'P 1'
#
loop_
_entity.id
_entity.type
_entity.pdbx_description
1 polymer ?
#
loop_
_entity_poly.entity_id
_entity_poly.type
_entity_poly.pdbx_seq_one_letter_code
_entity_poly.pdbx_strand_id
1 'polypeptide(L)'
;MTEQYGRHRWVVFGDLNWPSGQEPSSVPPEWHGWLHCIRDSSPATMDVAYPIYHVPHHANKTGTPLSYAPKGAWQNSSKRNWKKVHVWDPASAATSA
;
A
#
# COMPACT_ATOMS: atom_id res chain seq x y z
N MET A 1 16.78 -25.02 27.68
CA MET A 1 17.15 -24.48 26.36
C MET A 1 16.86 -22.99 26.39
N THR A 2 17.90 -22.17 26.40
CA THR A 2 17.77 -20.71 26.36
C THR A 2 17.34 -20.33 24.96
N GLU A 3 16.09 -19.92 24.81
CA GLU A 3 15.59 -19.40 23.54
C GLU A 3 16.32 -18.09 23.21
N GLN A 4 16.80 -17.97 21.97
CA GLN A 4 17.49 -16.76 21.52
C GLN A 4 16.48 -15.61 21.43
N TYR A 5 16.75 -14.51 22.14
CA TYR A 5 15.92 -13.30 22.07
C TYR A 5 15.76 -12.82 20.62
N GLY A 6 14.54 -12.48 20.23
CA GLY A 6 14.18 -12.11 18.86
C GLY A 6 13.70 -13.27 17.97
N ARG A 7 13.78 -14.52 18.42
CA ARG A 7 13.24 -15.69 17.70
C ARG A 7 11.95 -16.27 18.29
N HIS A 8 11.46 -15.69 19.37
CA HIS A 8 10.27 -16.10 20.11
C HIS A 8 8.92 -15.66 19.50
N ARG A 9 8.94 -14.85 18.43
CA ARG A 9 7.73 -14.39 17.72
C ARG A 9 7.98 -14.55 16.22
N TRP A 10 7.07 -15.23 15.54
CA TRP A 10 7.15 -15.47 14.09
C TRP A 10 5.76 -15.56 13.49
N VAL A 11 5.69 -15.49 12.16
CA VAL A 11 4.47 -15.70 11.38
C VAL A 11 4.74 -16.78 10.33
N VAL A 12 3.72 -17.59 10.07
CA VAL A 12 3.69 -18.50 8.92
C VAL A 12 2.72 -17.90 7.91
N PHE A 13 3.22 -17.54 6.73
CA PHE A 13 2.39 -16.94 5.69
C PHE A 13 1.45 -17.97 5.08
N GLY A 14 0.21 -17.54 4.80
CA GLY A 14 -0.82 -18.42 4.24
C GLY A 14 -0.66 -18.72 2.75
N ASP A 15 0.00 -17.83 1.99
CA ASP A 15 0.29 -18.03 0.57
C ASP A 15 1.79 -18.29 0.35
N LEU A 16 2.08 -19.39 -0.34
CA LEU A 16 3.43 -19.85 -0.65
C LEU A 16 3.70 -19.89 -2.16
N ASN A 17 2.75 -19.47 -3.01
CA ASN A 17 2.86 -19.60 -4.45
C ASN A 17 3.64 -18.43 -5.09
N TRP A 18 4.64 -18.76 -5.92
CA TRP A 18 5.37 -17.80 -6.74
C TRP A 18 4.50 -17.25 -7.89
N PRO A 19 4.61 -15.95 -8.32
CA PRO A 19 5.62 -14.94 -8.00
C PRO A 19 5.34 -14.11 -6.74
N SER A 20 4.20 -14.35 -6.09
CA SER A 20 3.67 -13.54 -4.98
C SER A 20 3.61 -14.36 -3.69
N GLY A 21 4.68 -15.10 -3.39
CA GLY A 21 4.74 -16.05 -2.27
C GLY A 21 4.77 -15.36 -0.91
N GLN A 22 5.78 -15.70 -0.08
CA GLN A 22 5.97 -15.08 1.24
C GLN A 22 6.34 -13.59 1.10
N GLU A 23 5.34 -12.72 1.16
CA GLU A 23 5.50 -11.26 1.10
C GLU A 23 5.47 -10.67 2.52
N PRO A 24 6.60 -10.16 3.06
CA PRO A 24 6.66 -9.65 4.43
C PRO A 24 5.68 -8.50 4.71
N SER A 25 5.40 -7.66 3.70
CA SER A 25 4.43 -6.57 3.82
C SER A 25 2.97 -7.04 3.83
N SER A 26 2.70 -8.34 3.73
CA SER A 26 1.34 -8.89 3.89
C SER A 26 0.87 -8.95 5.34
N VAL A 27 1.79 -8.83 6.31
CA VAL A 27 1.46 -8.75 7.74
C VAL A 27 0.68 -7.46 7.99
N PRO A 28 -0.56 -7.53 8.50
CA PRO A 28 -1.36 -6.34 8.70
C PRO A 28 -0.84 -5.49 9.87
N PRO A 29 -1.20 -4.20 9.94
CA PRO A 29 -0.60 -3.25 10.87
C PRO A 29 -0.73 -3.63 12.35
N GLU A 30 -1.84 -4.25 12.74
CA GLU A 30 -2.06 -4.71 14.11
C GLU A 30 -1.08 -5.83 14.51
N TRP A 31 -0.82 -6.77 13.60
CA TRP A 31 0.11 -7.87 13.84
C TRP A 31 1.57 -7.45 13.71
N HIS A 32 1.86 -6.46 12.86
CA HIS A 32 3.21 -5.93 12.68
C HIS A 32 3.81 -5.41 14.01
N GLY A 33 3.02 -4.68 14.82
CA GLY A 33 3.48 -4.18 16.11
C GLY A 33 3.87 -5.29 17.09
N TRP A 34 3.08 -6.36 17.15
CA TRP A 34 3.36 -7.53 18.00
C TRP A 34 4.56 -8.33 17.47
N LEU A 35 4.62 -8.57 16.16
CA LEU A 35 5.69 -9.34 15.52
C LEU A 35 7.06 -8.66 15.72
N HIS A 36 7.11 -7.33 15.62
CA HIS A 36 8.33 -6.54 15.79
C HIS A 36 8.62 -6.12 17.23
N CYS A 37 7.97 -6.72 18.23
CA CYS A 37 8.19 -6.44 19.65
C CYS A 37 7.99 -4.96 20.04
N ILE A 38 7.17 -4.23 19.27
CA ILE A 38 6.77 -2.85 19.59
C ILE A 38 5.67 -2.85 20.66
N ARG A 39 4.84 -3.91 20.66
CA ARG A 39 3.78 -4.13 21.66
C ARG A 39 3.82 -5.58 22.15
N ASP A 40 3.48 -5.79 23.42
CA ASP A 40 3.43 -7.14 24.00
C ASP A 40 2.07 -7.83 23.82
N SER A 41 0.99 -7.06 23.81
CA SER A 41 -0.36 -7.56 23.53
C SER A 41 -0.47 -7.98 22.06
N SER A 42 -1.00 -9.19 21.81
CA SER A 42 -1.33 -9.62 20.46
C SER A 42 -2.67 -9.02 20.02
N PRO A 43 -2.91 -8.85 18.70
CA PRO A 43 -4.21 -8.41 18.20
C PRO A 43 -5.36 -9.36 18.54
N ALA A 44 -5.06 -10.61 18.89
CA ALA A 44 -6.07 -11.57 19.34
C ALA A 44 -6.63 -11.25 20.74
N THR A 45 -5.88 -10.52 21.57
CA THR A 45 -6.29 -10.15 22.94
C THR A 45 -6.65 -8.68 23.09
N MET A 46 -6.49 -7.87 22.03
CA MET A 46 -6.71 -6.42 22.06
C MET A 46 -7.77 -6.02 21.04
N ASP A 47 -8.73 -5.20 21.46
CA ASP A 47 -9.64 -4.53 20.54
C ASP A 47 -8.88 -3.44 19.77
N VAL A 48 -8.72 -3.62 18.46
CA VAL A 48 -8.07 -2.65 17.58
C VAL A 48 -9.06 -1.55 17.21
N ALA A 49 -8.91 -0.37 17.81
CA ALA A 49 -9.68 0.80 17.42
C ALA A 49 -9.18 1.35 16.08
N TYR A 50 -10.05 1.31 15.06
CA TYR A 50 -9.75 1.86 13.74
C TYR A 50 -10.31 3.29 13.58
N PRO A 51 -9.52 4.23 13.02
CA PRO A 51 -10.02 5.56 12.69
C PRO A 51 -11.00 5.52 11.51
N ILE A 52 -11.86 6.53 11.38
CA ILE A 52 -12.87 6.63 10.31
C ILE A 52 -12.31 6.60 8.88
N TYR A 53 -11.04 6.96 8.71
CA TYR A 53 -10.35 7.00 7.42
C TYR A 53 -9.53 5.72 7.17
N HIS A 54 -9.72 4.69 7.99
CA HIS A 54 -9.01 3.41 7.82
C HIS A 54 -9.36 2.78 6.47
N VAL A 55 -8.33 2.25 5.81
CA VAL A 55 -8.45 1.53 4.54
C VAL A 55 -7.96 0.11 4.77
N PRO A 56 -8.61 -0.91 4.17
CA PRO A 56 -8.14 -2.29 4.25
C PRO A 56 -6.66 -2.43 3.89
N HIS A 57 -5.96 -3.28 4.64
CA HIS A 57 -4.56 -3.55 4.40
C HIS A 57 -4.36 -4.26 3.04
N HIS A 58 -3.35 -3.82 2.29
CA HIS A 58 -2.91 -4.46 1.06
C HIS A 58 -1.39 -4.60 1.08
N ALA A 59 -0.90 -5.79 0.74
CA ALA A 59 0.53 -6.04 0.59
C ALA A 59 1.15 -5.15 -0.50
N ASN A 60 2.47 -4.99 -0.44
CA ASN A 60 3.23 -4.23 -1.42
C ASN A 60 3.10 -4.85 -2.82
N LYS A 61 2.77 -4.01 -3.80
CA LYS A 61 2.56 -4.40 -5.21
C LYS A 61 3.70 -3.95 -6.12
N THR A 62 4.82 -3.50 -5.55
CA THR A 62 6.00 -3.07 -6.31
C THR A 62 6.46 -4.17 -7.26
N GLY A 63 6.80 -3.81 -8.50
CA GLY A 63 7.21 -4.77 -9.53
C GLY A 63 6.05 -5.54 -10.19
N THR A 64 4.80 -5.35 -9.74
CA THR A 64 3.62 -5.94 -10.38
C THR A 64 2.88 -4.92 -11.27
N PRO A 65 2.00 -5.37 -12.19
CA PRO A 65 1.13 -4.48 -12.96
C PRO A 65 0.19 -3.60 -12.12
N LEU A 66 -0.03 -3.97 -10.85
CA LEU A 66 -0.90 -3.25 -9.91
C LEU A 66 -0.11 -2.28 -9.01
N SER A 67 1.16 -2.01 -9.34
CA SER A 67 1.98 -1.03 -8.61
C SER A 67 1.40 0.38 -8.71
N TYR A 68 1.65 1.19 -7.68
CA TYR A 68 1.24 2.59 -7.69
C TYR A 68 2.00 3.38 -8.76
N ALA A 69 1.27 4.03 -9.65
CA ALA A 69 1.81 4.92 -10.67
C ALA A 69 1.52 6.38 -10.29
N PRO A 70 2.56 7.22 -10.07
CA PRO A 70 2.40 8.65 -9.87
C PRO A 70 1.54 9.30 -10.95
N LYS A 71 0.94 10.46 -10.64
CA LYS A 71 -0.03 11.16 -11.51
C LYS A 71 0.52 11.54 -12.90
N GLY A 72 1.80 11.39 -13.14
CA GLY A 72 2.49 11.79 -14.39
C GLY A 72 3.35 10.69 -14.94
N ALA A 73 3.35 9.54 -14.28
CA ALA A 73 4.02 8.35 -14.77
C ALA A 73 3.43 7.97 -16.13
N TRP A 74 4.29 7.44 -17.00
CA TRP A 74 3.88 7.06 -18.35
C TRP A 74 2.79 5.99 -18.35
N GLN A 75 2.87 5.05 -17.39
CA GLN A 75 1.94 3.94 -17.22
C GLN A 75 0.59 4.34 -16.61
N ASN A 76 0.48 5.54 -16.02
CA ASN A 76 -0.78 5.99 -15.45
C ASN A 76 -1.74 6.38 -16.58
N SER A 77 -2.91 5.74 -16.65
CA SER A 77 -3.94 6.04 -17.66
C SER A 77 -4.57 7.42 -17.46
N SER A 78 -4.64 7.89 -16.22
CA SER A 78 -5.23 9.19 -15.83
C SER A 78 -4.12 10.21 -15.53
N LYS A 79 -3.29 10.51 -16.54
CA LYS A 79 -2.20 11.49 -16.40
C LYS A 79 -2.77 12.87 -16.06
N ARG A 80 -2.32 13.43 -14.94
CA ARG A 80 -2.64 14.80 -14.56
C ARG A 80 -1.98 15.75 -15.54
N ASN A 81 -2.73 16.77 -15.96
CA ASN A 81 -2.16 17.90 -16.67
C ASN A 81 -1.61 18.94 -15.66
N TRP A 82 -0.33 19.29 -15.78
CA TRP A 82 0.34 20.31 -14.95
C TRP A 82 0.49 21.66 -15.62
N LYS A 83 -0.03 21.84 -16.84
CA LYS A 83 0.00 23.12 -17.53
C LYS A 83 -0.75 24.16 -16.67
N LYS A 84 0.00 25.16 -16.19
CA LYS A 84 -0.55 26.32 -15.48
C LYS A 84 -1.06 27.40 -16.44
N VAL A 85 -0.57 27.37 -17.67
CA VAL A 85 -0.92 28.30 -18.75
C VAL A 85 -1.67 27.51 -19.80
N HIS A 86 -2.80 28.06 -20.24
CA HIS A 86 -3.56 27.54 -21.35
C HIS A 86 -3.05 28.19 -22.65
N VAL A 87 -2.90 27.38 -23.69
CA VAL A 87 -2.54 27.89 -25.02
C VAL A 87 -3.80 28.49 -25.63
N TRP A 88 -3.68 29.69 -26.19
CA TRP A 88 -4.77 30.31 -26.94
C TRP A 88 -5.04 29.49 -28.22
N ASP A 89 -6.30 29.05 -28.39
CA ASP A 89 -6.76 28.31 -29.57
C ASP A 89 -7.67 29.21 -30.43
N PRO A 90 -7.20 29.67 -31.61
CA PRO A 90 -7.98 30.56 -32.48
C PRO A 90 -9.28 29.94 -33.01
N ALA A 91 -9.33 28.61 -33.18
CA ALA A 91 -10.49 27.94 -33.77
C ALA A 91 -11.64 27.78 -32.77
N SER A 92 -11.34 27.74 -31.47
CA SER A 92 -12.32 27.65 -30.39
C SER A 92 -13.24 28.88 -30.32
N ALA A 93 -12.72 30.07 -30.66
CA ALA A 93 -13.50 31.31 -30.64
C ALA A 93 -14.53 31.44 -31.78
N ALA A 94 -14.37 30.68 -32.87
CA ALA A 94 -15.19 30.82 -34.08
C ALA A 94 -16.53 30.05 -34.03
N THR A 95 -16.70 29.11 -33.08
CA THR A 95 -17.89 28.23 -33.01
C THR A 95 -19.02 28.80 -32.12
N SER A 96 -18.89 30.06 -31.65
CA SER A 96 -19.86 30.71 -30.77
C SER A 96 -20.78 31.73 -31.47
N ALA A 97 -20.85 31.72 -32.81
CA ALA A 97 -21.66 32.65 -33.60
C ALA A 97 -22.73 31.94 -34.42
#